data_AF-A0A1Y6L7F7-F1
#
_entry.id   AF-A0A1Y6L7F7-F1
#
_cell.length_a   1.000
_cell.length_b   1.000
_cell.length_c   1.000
_cell.angle_alpha   90.00
_cell.angle_beta   90.00
_cell.angle_gamma   90.00
#
_symmetry.space_group_name_H-M   'P 1'
#
loop_
_entity.id
_entity.type
_entity.pdbx_description
1 polymer ?
#
loop_
_entity_poly.entity_id
_entity_poly.type
_entity_poly.pdbx_seq_one_letter_code
_entity_poly.pdbx_strand_id
1 'polypeptide(L)'
;MRIKTTTPLAAGDSLTVKTLANQIQANHAAFDIRQHEHNQCTPGHPQDLITHPINYLRPVLHMQDPALNSAIRLYLHFVDHALPIFHSLLHCMPTLAARKDDSDVKEWTFPEPLVTLTAEQKAITWEYMGRVGREIEWKECSREEMNKGGKKMVAEGECTLRPDRPLQFCGLLGFGSTITTSRELVQQVEASARTGDSRKHQWCSFDLATTWLHELSHAVEHAVLPGVGWDDVFLGPGAKTSETGFEVEGRVLGGRFNVRNGNVGLPRADTGEVWMREWPDLMTIHEYWNDDNRLIARLPATELERLWVKQWRIDWRFVEKMFEDQFWQKHLKARLRQGMLRPERRADLHILRKTTLTVAEKEKARQESLANGYVAREIDEYLANLNVRPN
;
A
#
# COMPACT_ATOMS: atom_id res chain seq x y z
N MET A 1 4.83 -37.61 26.26
CA MET A 1 6.04 -36.77 26.22
C MET A 1 6.30 -36.43 24.74
N ARG A 2 5.82 -35.27 24.26
CA ARG A 2 6.00 -34.85 22.85
C ARG A 2 7.43 -34.33 22.69
N ILE A 3 8.20 -34.98 21.82
CA ILE A 3 9.53 -34.50 21.41
C ILE A 3 9.29 -33.22 20.62
N LYS A 4 9.86 -32.10 21.08
CA LYS A 4 9.76 -30.79 20.43
C LYS A 4 10.33 -30.87 19.02
N THR A 5 9.47 -30.66 18.02
CA THR A 5 9.79 -30.54 16.58
C THR A 5 10.42 -29.18 16.23
N THR A 6 11.09 -28.52 17.18
CA THR A 6 11.69 -27.19 16.98
C THR A 6 12.93 -27.22 16.08
N THR A 7 13.66 -28.34 16.01
CA THR A 7 14.91 -28.44 15.24
C THR A 7 14.71 -28.53 13.72
N PRO A 8 13.75 -29.34 13.19
CA PRO A 8 13.44 -29.37 11.76
C PRO A 8 12.93 -28.03 11.22
N LEU A 9 12.06 -27.36 11.99
CA LEU A 9 11.51 -26.04 11.67
C LEU A 9 12.62 -24.99 11.50
N ALA A 10 13.46 -24.86 12.53
CA ALA A 10 14.58 -23.93 12.50
C ALA A 10 15.57 -24.22 11.36
N ALA A 11 15.80 -25.50 11.02
CA ALA A 11 16.66 -25.88 9.91
C ALA A 11 16.04 -25.50 8.55
N GLY A 12 14.74 -25.73 8.35
CA GLY A 12 14.02 -25.34 7.13
C GLY A 12 13.95 -23.83 6.94
N ASP A 13 13.69 -23.09 8.01
CA ASP A 13 13.65 -21.63 8.01
C ASP A 13 15.05 -21.05 7.73
N SER A 14 16.10 -21.60 8.34
CA SER A 14 17.49 -21.23 8.07
C SER A 14 17.90 -21.49 6.61
N LEU A 15 17.49 -22.62 6.03
CA LEU A 15 17.73 -22.92 4.62
C LEU A 15 17.01 -21.92 3.71
N THR A 16 15.77 -21.54 4.04
CA THR A 16 14.98 -20.56 3.30
C THR A 16 15.68 -19.19 3.31
N VAL A 17 16.09 -18.72 4.50
CA VAL A 17 16.83 -17.46 4.67
C VAL A 17 18.14 -17.47 3.89
N LYS A 18 18.91 -18.58 3.97
CA LYS A 18 20.17 -18.72 3.23
C LYS A 18 19.96 -18.68 1.71
N THR A 19 18.90 -19.31 1.22
CA THR A 19 18.57 -19.33 -0.21
C THR A 19 18.23 -17.92 -0.71
N LEU A 20 17.44 -17.17 0.06
CA LEU A 20 17.11 -15.78 -0.24
C LEU A 20 18.37 -14.89 -0.23
N ALA A 21 19.22 -15.03 0.80
CA ALA A 21 20.47 -14.29 0.89
C ALA A 21 21.39 -14.54 -0.32
N ASN A 22 21.54 -15.80 -0.74
CA ASN A 22 22.33 -16.16 -1.91
C ASN A 22 21.77 -15.55 -3.20
N GLN A 23 20.44 -15.53 -3.37
CA GLN A 23 19.83 -14.93 -4.55
C GLN A 23 20.03 -13.40 -4.57
N ILE A 24 19.82 -12.70 -3.46
CA ILE A 24 20.04 -11.25 -3.35
C ILE A 24 21.50 -10.91 -3.67
N GLN A 25 22.45 -11.67 -3.12
CA GLN A 25 23.88 -11.48 -3.42
C GLN A 25 24.21 -11.72 -4.90
N ALA A 26 23.67 -12.79 -5.49
CA ALA A 26 23.86 -13.08 -6.92
C ALA A 26 23.26 -11.97 -7.81
N ASN A 27 22.11 -11.42 -7.43
CA ASN A 27 21.47 -10.31 -8.12
C ASN A 27 22.34 -9.04 -8.11
N HIS A 28 22.92 -8.69 -6.96
CA HIS A 28 23.83 -7.55 -6.85
C HIS A 28 25.09 -7.76 -7.69
N ALA A 29 25.71 -8.94 -7.61
CA ALA A 29 26.91 -9.26 -8.39
C ALA A 29 26.65 -9.20 -9.91
N ALA A 30 25.49 -9.71 -10.37
CA ALA A 30 25.12 -9.65 -11.78
C ALA A 30 24.90 -8.21 -12.28
N PHE A 31 24.44 -7.31 -11.42
CA PHE A 31 24.26 -5.91 -11.75
C PHE A 31 25.60 -5.17 -11.86
N ASP A 32 26.52 -5.40 -10.91
CA ASP A 32 27.85 -4.77 -10.92
C ASP A 32 28.61 -5.10 -12.21
N ILE A 33 28.53 -6.35 -12.68
CA ILE A 33 29.14 -6.78 -13.95
C ILE A 33 28.54 -6.02 -15.13
N ARG A 34 27.20 -5.93 -15.23
CA ARG A 34 26.54 -5.21 -16.33
C ARG A 34 26.87 -3.72 -16.33
N GLN A 35 27.02 -3.09 -15.17
CA GLN A 35 27.46 -1.70 -15.10
C GLN A 35 28.89 -1.53 -15.60
N HIS A 36 29.79 -2.43 -15.23
CA HIS A 36 31.16 -2.41 -15.73
C HIS A 36 31.22 -2.62 -17.25
N GLU A 37 30.43 -3.54 -17.80
CA GLU A 37 30.33 -3.75 -19.25
C GLU A 37 29.70 -2.55 -19.97
N HIS A 38 28.65 -1.95 -19.41
CA HIS A 38 27.98 -0.81 -20.01
C HIS A 38 28.89 0.44 -20.02
N ASN A 39 29.76 0.59 -19.03
CA ASN A 39 30.78 1.64 -18.96
C ASN A 39 31.99 1.38 -19.87
N GLN A 40 32.15 0.16 -20.39
CA GLN A 40 33.24 -0.23 -21.30
C GLN A 40 32.79 -0.34 -22.77
N CYS A 41 31.49 -0.23 -23.05
CA CYS A 41 30.95 -0.34 -24.40
C CYS A 41 31.18 0.95 -25.22
N THR A 42 31.99 0.83 -26.28
CA THR A 42 32.16 1.83 -27.34
C THR A 42 30.86 2.09 -28.13
N PRO A 43 30.65 3.33 -28.63
CA PRO A 43 29.44 3.69 -29.36
C PRO A 43 29.34 2.90 -30.68
N GLY A 44 28.34 2.03 -30.81
CA GLY A 44 28.15 1.29 -32.06
C GLY A 44 27.17 0.12 -32.06
N HIS A 45 26.65 -0.33 -30.91
CA HIS A 45 25.60 -1.36 -30.91
C HIS A 45 24.21 -0.75 -30.82
N PRO A 46 23.25 -1.22 -31.66
CA PRO A 46 21.87 -0.81 -31.56
C PRO A 46 21.34 -1.32 -30.23
N GLN A 47 21.22 -0.41 -29.26
CA GLN A 47 20.46 -0.65 -28.05
C GLN A 47 19.04 -0.99 -28.49
N ASP A 48 18.60 -2.22 -28.22
CA ASP A 48 17.19 -2.58 -28.27
C ASP A 48 16.40 -1.44 -27.64
N LEU A 49 15.46 -0.85 -28.40
CA LEU A 49 14.63 0.29 -28.01
C LEU A 49 14.26 0.20 -26.53
N ILE A 50 14.97 0.95 -25.68
CA ILE A 50 14.88 0.84 -24.22
C ILE A 50 13.51 1.43 -23.82
N THR A 51 12.49 0.58 -23.76
CA THR A 51 11.25 0.92 -23.09
C THR A 51 11.56 0.99 -21.59
N HIS A 52 11.36 2.17 -21.00
CA HIS A 52 11.61 2.36 -19.57
C HIS A 52 10.83 1.32 -18.75
N PRO A 53 11.42 0.68 -17.72
CA PRO A 53 10.79 -0.44 -16.99
C PRO A 53 9.39 -0.15 -16.43
N ILE A 54 9.12 1.12 -16.12
CA ILE A 54 7.80 1.63 -15.69
C ILE A 54 6.66 1.24 -16.64
N ASN A 55 6.93 1.04 -17.93
CA ASN A 55 5.90 0.69 -18.91
C ASN A 55 5.31 -0.71 -18.65
N TYR A 56 6.08 -1.62 -18.05
CA TYR A 56 5.60 -2.95 -17.67
C TYR A 56 4.69 -2.93 -16.45
N LEU A 57 4.68 -1.82 -15.68
CA LEU A 57 3.82 -1.65 -14.52
C LEU A 57 2.51 -0.96 -14.87
N ARG A 58 2.36 -0.46 -16.11
CA ARG A 58 1.15 0.24 -16.52
C ARG A 58 -0.05 -0.73 -16.44
N PRO A 59 -1.14 -0.36 -15.75
CA PRO A 59 -2.36 -1.17 -15.75
C PRO A 59 -2.88 -1.35 -17.18
N VAL A 60 -3.13 -2.61 -17.56
CA VAL A 60 -3.72 -2.98 -18.85
C VAL A 60 -5.07 -3.63 -18.60
N LEU A 61 -6.11 -2.82 -18.57
CA LEU A 61 -7.48 -3.28 -18.39
C LEU A 61 -8.17 -3.50 -19.75
N HIS A 62 -9.23 -4.31 -19.74
CA HIS A 62 -9.94 -4.73 -20.96
C HIS A 62 -10.50 -3.55 -21.77
N MET A 63 -10.80 -2.42 -21.11
CA MET A 63 -11.17 -1.17 -21.77
C MET A 63 -10.06 -0.14 -21.55
N GLN A 64 -9.28 0.15 -22.60
CA GLN A 64 -8.35 1.27 -22.60
C GLN A 64 -9.11 2.58 -22.80
N ASP A 65 -9.95 2.95 -21.83
CA ASP A 65 -10.67 4.23 -21.87
C ASP A 65 -9.69 5.37 -21.57
N PRO A 66 -9.57 6.39 -22.45
CA PRO A 66 -8.78 7.59 -22.18
C PRO A 66 -9.09 8.28 -20.84
N ALA A 67 -10.29 8.10 -20.29
CA ALA A 67 -10.69 8.61 -18.97
C ALA A 67 -9.79 8.09 -17.83
N LEU A 68 -9.17 6.93 -18.00
CA LEU A 68 -8.27 6.32 -16.99
C LEU A 68 -6.85 6.89 -17.02
N ASN A 69 -6.49 7.68 -18.05
CA ASN A 69 -5.12 8.18 -18.20
C ASN A 69 -4.65 9.00 -16.99
N SER A 70 -5.55 9.77 -16.37
CA SER A 70 -5.25 10.55 -15.16
C SER A 70 -4.87 9.64 -13.98
N ALA A 71 -5.64 8.57 -13.75
CA ALA A 71 -5.37 7.59 -12.71
C ALA A 71 -4.05 6.85 -12.98
N ILE A 72 -3.85 6.37 -14.22
CA ILE A 72 -2.65 5.63 -14.62
C ILE A 72 -1.40 6.49 -14.41
N ARG A 73 -1.45 7.74 -14.86
CA ARG A 73 -0.31 8.64 -14.74
C ARG A 73 0.01 8.95 -13.28
N LEU A 74 -1.01 9.23 -12.47
CA LEU A 74 -0.85 9.49 -11.05
C LEU A 74 -0.27 8.28 -10.32
N TYR A 75 -0.78 7.07 -10.60
CA TYR A 75 -0.24 5.82 -10.09
C TYR A 75 1.24 5.65 -10.41
N LEU A 76 1.65 5.87 -11.66
CA LEU A 76 3.06 5.78 -12.05
C LEU A 76 3.96 6.79 -11.32
N HIS A 77 3.43 7.99 -11.01
CA HIS A 77 4.14 8.94 -10.15
C HIS A 77 4.27 8.44 -8.71
N PHE A 78 3.25 7.78 -8.16
CA PHE A 78 3.32 7.15 -6.84
C PHE A 78 4.35 6.02 -6.81
N VAL A 79 4.41 5.18 -7.85
CA VAL A 79 5.42 4.12 -7.96
C VAL A 79 6.84 4.71 -7.89
N ASP A 80 7.13 5.81 -8.60
CA ASP A 80 8.46 6.47 -8.52
C ASP A 80 8.79 7.02 -7.11
N HIS A 81 7.77 7.39 -6.34
CA HIS A 81 7.93 7.82 -4.94
C HIS A 81 8.09 6.64 -3.98
N ALA A 82 7.46 5.50 -4.28
CA ALA A 82 7.55 4.27 -3.51
C ALA A 82 8.86 3.49 -3.75
N LEU A 83 9.68 3.87 -4.74
CA LEU A 83 10.93 3.18 -5.07
C LEU A 83 11.85 2.89 -3.88
N PRO A 84 12.07 3.78 -2.89
CA PRO A 84 12.92 3.45 -1.76
C PRO A 84 12.35 2.29 -0.90
N ILE A 85 11.03 2.14 -0.88
CA ILE A 85 10.34 1.04 -0.19
C ILE A 85 10.50 -0.24 -1.02
N PHE A 86 10.23 -0.18 -2.32
CA PHE A 86 10.41 -1.33 -3.21
C PHE A 86 11.87 -1.77 -3.31
N HIS A 87 12.82 -0.85 -3.20
CA HIS A 87 14.24 -1.18 -3.09
C HIS A 87 14.53 -2.03 -1.86
N SER A 88 13.96 -1.67 -0.70
CA SER A 88 14.10 -2.48 0.53
C SER A 88 13.56 -3.89 0.32
N LEU A 89 12.37 -4.03 -0.28
CA LEU A 89 11.76 -5.33 -0.56
C LEU A 89 12.57 -6.18 -1.56
N LEU A 90 13.05 -5.57 -2.65
CA LEU A 90 13.71 -6.28 -3.75
C LEU A 90 15.18 -6.63 -3.48
N HIS A 91 15.88 -5.77 -2.73
CA HIS A 91 17.35 -5.77 -2.69
C HIS A 91 17.93 -5.89 -1.28
N CYS A 92 17.13 -5.69 -0.23
CA CYS A 92 17.63 -5.76 1.13
C CYS A 92 17.22 -7.08 1.80
N MET A 93 18.11 -7.62 2.61
CA MET A 93 17.90 -8.91 3.26
C MET A 93 16.87 -8.79 4.40
N PRO A 94 15.71 -9.48 4.34
CA PRO A 94 14.80 -9.54 5.48
C PRO A 94 15.31 -10.47 6.57
N THR A 95 14.76 -10.32 7.77
CA THR A 95 14.87 -11.30 8.85
C THR A 95 13.59 -12.12 8.94
N LEU A 96 13.70 -13.39 9.34
CA LEU A 96 12.57 -14.28 9.57
C LEU A 96 12.43 -14.51 11.07
N ALA A 97 11.25 -14.26 11.63
CA ALA A 97 10.97 -14.55 13.02
C ALA A 97 10.99 -16.05 13.29
N ALA A 98 11.49 -16.46 14.45
CA ALA A 98 11.49 -17.86 14.84
C ALA A 98 10.07 -18.35 15.09
N ARG A 99 9.66 -19.40 14.37
CA ARG A 99 8.36 -20.06 14.53
C ARG A 99 8.39 -21.05 15.69
N LYS A 100 7.27 -21.14 16.41
CA LYS A 100 7.12 -22.09 17.53
C LYS A 100 6.53 -23.41 17.04
N ASP A 101 5.60 -23.34 16.10
CA ASP A 101 4.87 -24.48 15.55
C ASP A 101 4.82 -24.45 14.01
N ASP A 102 4.61 -25.60 13.38
CA ASP A 102 4.50 -25.72 11.91
C ASP A 102 3.29 -24.96 11.34
N SER A 103 2.25 -24.75 12.18
CA SER A 103 1.07 -23.95 11.86
C SER A 103 1.33 -22.44 11.91
N ASP A 104 2.44 -22.00 12.52
CA ASP A 104 2.79 -20.60 12.51
C ASP A 104 3.20 -20.21 11.08
N VAL A 105 2.61 -19.13 10.61
CA VAL A 105 3.02 -18.47 9.38
C VAL A 105 4.38 -17.80 9.60
N LYS A 106 5.14 -17.65 8.51
CA LYS A 106 6.41 -16.96 8.52
C LYS A 106 6.19 -15.46 8.65
N GLU A 107 6.78 -14.84 9.66
CA GLU A 107 6.82 -13.39 9.79
C GLU A 107 8.17 -12.87 9.29
N TRP A 108 8.16 -12.15 8.16
CA TRP A 108 9.33 -11.51 7.60
C TRP A 108 9.39 -10.03 8.02
N THR A 109 10.56 -9.55 8.40
CA THR A 109 10.80 -8.14 8.66
C THR A 109 11.90 -7.64 7.73
N PHE A 110 11.54 -6.78 6.78
CA PHE A 110 12.49 -6.12 5.91
C PHE A 110 13.19 -4.96 6.62
N PRO A 111 14.36 -4.52 6.14
CA PRO A 111 14.99 -3.31 6.62
C PRO A 111 14.11 -2.07 6.41
N GLU A 112 14.36 -1.05 7.23
CA GLU A 112 13.72 0.26 7.06
C GLU A 112 14.05 0.84 5.68
N PRO A 113 13.05 1.27 4.88
CA PRO A 113 13.29 1.92 3.60
C PRO A 113 14.22 3.13 3.72
N LEU A 114 15.11 3.28 2.73
CA LEU A 114 15.96 4.46 2.63
C LEU A 114 15.10 5.72 2.38
N VAL A 115 15.55 6.87 2.86
CA VAL A 115 14.87 8.15 2.57
C VAL A 115 15.02 8.53 1.10
N THR A 116 16.19 8.25 0.52
CA THR A 116 16.52 8.50 -0.88
C THR A 116 17.40 7.39 -1.42
N LEU A 117 17.27 7.08 -2.71
CA LEU A 117 18.14 6.14 -3.43
C LEU A 117 19.23 6.89 -4.21
N THR A 118 20.41 6.29 -4.34
CA THR A 118 21.40 6.70 -5.35
C THR A 118 20.86 6.46 -6.77
N ALA A 119 21.49 7.05 -7.78
CA ALA A 119 21.11 6.81 -9.18
C ALA A 119 21.19 5.32 -9.56
N GLU A 120 22.23 4.64 -9.09
CA GLU A 120 22.46 3.20 -9.29
C GLU A 120 21.39 2.36 -8.60
N GLN A 121 21.11 2.64 -7.32
CA GLN A 121 20.02 1.98 -6.58
C GLN A 121 18.67 2.20 -7.25
N LYS A 122 18.41 3.40 -7.77
CA LYS A 122 17.17 3.70 -8.51
C LYS A 122 17.10 2.89 -9.81
N ALA A 123 18.19 2.80 -10.56
CA ALA A 123 18.25 2.07 -11.83
C ALA A 123 18.03 0.57 -11.63
N ILE A 124 18.72 -0.07 -10.68
CA ILE A 124 18.55 -1.50 -10.39
C ILE A 124 17.12 -1.79 -9.88
N THR A 125 16.58 -0.92 -9.02
CA THR A 125 15.21 -1.08 -8.51
C THR A 125 14.21 -1.02 -9.65
N TRP A 126 14.35 -0.07 -10.58
CA TRP A 126 13.49 -0.01 -11.75
C TRP A 126 13.60 -1.26 -12.64
N GLU A 127 14.81 -1.77 -12.85
CA GLU A 127 15.00 -3.00 -13.62
C GLU A 127 14.21 -4.16 -13.02
N TYR A 128 14.33 -4.39 -11.71
CA TYR A 128 13.63 -5.46 -11.01
C TYR A 128 12.12 -5.22 -10.93
N MET A 129 11.68 -3.98 -10.70
CA MET A 129 10.27 -3.62 -10.80
C MET A 129 9.70 -3.92 -12.19
N GLY A 130 10.47 -3.72 -13.26
CA GLY A 130 10.07 -4.11 -14.62
C GLY A 130 9.99 -5.62 -14.82
N ARG A 131 10.80 -6.42 -14.10
CA ARG A 131 10.68 -7.89 -14.09
C ARG A 131 9.40 -8.33 -13.37
N VAL A 132 9.10 -7.72 -12.21
CA VAL A 132 7.82 -7.96 -11.51
C VAL A 132 6.64 -7.58 -12.39
N GLY A 133 6.65 -6.38 -12.98
CA GLY A 133 5.56 -5.86 -13.81
C GLY A 133 5.22 -6.73 -15.02
N ARG A 134 6.23 -7.35 -15.65
CA ARG A 134 6.02 -8.29 -16.76
C ARG A 134 5.17 -9.50 -16.38
N GLU A 135 5.17 -9.86 -15.10
CA GLU A 135 4.51 -11.05 -14.58
C GLU A 135 3.24 -10.72 -13.79
N ILE A 136 2.85 -9.44 -13.77
CA ILE A 136 1.56 -8.98 -13.26
C ILE A 136 0.50 -9.14 -14.34
N GLU A 137 -0.58 -9.84 -14.02
CA GLU A 137 -1.82 -9.82 -14.80
C GLU A 137 -2.79 -8.80 -14.21
N TRP A 138 -3.19 -7.81 -15.00
CA TRP A 138 -4.21 -6.85 -14.60
C TRP A 138 -5.59 -7.36 -14.99
N LYS A 139 -6.52 -7.38 -14.04
CA LYS A 139 -7.91 -7.80 -14.25
C LYS A 139 -8.90 -6.80 -13.71
N GLU A 140 -10.04 -6.75 -14.37
CA GLU A 140 -11.21 -6.03 -13.91
C GLU A 140 -12.30 -7.07 -13.61
N CYS A 141 -12.87 -7.03 -12.40
CA CYS A 141 -13.92 -7.96 -11.97
C CYS A 141 -15.09 -7.18 -11.36
N SER A 142 -16.29 -7.76 -11.44
CA SER A 142 -17.40 -7.18 -10.67
C SER A 142 -17.15 -7.35 -9.17
N ARG A 143 -17.74 -6.47 -8.38
CA ARG A 143 -17.70 -6.58 -6.92
C ARG A 143 -18.20 -7.93 -6.41
N GLU A 144 -19.22 -8.51 -7.05
CA GLU A 144 -19.70 -9.86 -6.71
C GLU A 144 -18.65 -10.93 -6.99
N GLU A 145 -17.90 -10.81 -8.09
CA GLU A 145 -16.85 -11.77 -8.46
C GLU A 145 -15.68 -11.74 -7.48
N MET A 146 -15.26 -10.54 -7.06
CA MET A 146 -14.24 -10.38 -6.01
C MET A 146 -14.70 -10.98 -4.67
N ASN A 147 -16.01 -11.03 -4.40
CA ASN A 147 -16.58 -11.52 -3.15
C ASN A 147 -16.93 -13.02 -3.17
N LYS A 148 -16.74 -13.74 -4.29
CA LYS A 148 -17.11 -15.18 -4.41
C LYS A 148 -16.38 -16.10 -3.41
N GLY A 149 -15.33 -15.62 -2.74
CA GLY A 149 -14.59 -16.34 -1.69
C GLY A 149 -15.15 -16.21 -0.27
N GLY A 150 -16.32 -15.59 -0.05
CA GLY A 150 -16.89 -15.41 1.28
C GLY A 150 -16.35 -14.21 2.07
N LYS A 151 -15.52 -13.37 1.42
CA LYS A 151 -15.10 -12.07 1.96
C LYS A 151 -16.34 -11.16 2.07
N LYS A 152 -16.63 -10.67 3.28
CA LYS A 152 -17.83 -9.85 3.56
C LYS A 152 -17.66 -8.40 3.11
N MET A 153 -16.44 -7.86 3.10
CA MET A 153 -16.16 -6.57 2.50
C MET A 153 -15.93 -6.66 1.00
N VAL A 154 -16.47 -5.66 0.32
CA VAL A 154 -16.06 -5.30 -1.02
C VAL A 154 -14.58 -4.91 -0.97
N ALA A 155 -13.74 -5.72 -1.58
CA ALA A 155 -12.40 -5.29 -1.94
C ALA A 155 -12.47 -4.32 -3.15
N GLU A 156 -11.92 -3.11 -3.00
CA GLU A 156 -11.75 -2.13 -4.09
C GLU A 156 -10.69 -2.60 -5.10
N GLY A 157 -9.68 -3.30 -4.59
CA GLY A 157 -8.68 -4.05 -5.34
C GLY A 157 -8.32 -5.35 -4.60
N GLU A 158 -7.70 -6.30 -5.31
CA GLU A 158 -7.14 -7.51 -4.72
C GLU A 158 -5.91 -7.96 -5.50
N CYS A 159 -4.82 -8.20 -4.80
CA CYS A 159 -3.65 -8.89 -5.31
C CYS A 159 -3.68 -10.37 -4.94
N THR A 160 -3.60 -11.24 -5.95
CA THR A 160 -3.53 -12.69 -5.75
C THR A 160 -2.22 -13.25 -6.31
N LEU A 161 -1.52 -14.03 -5.49
CA LEU A 161 -0.33 -14.78 -5.90
C LEU A 161 -0.67 -15.72 -7.06
N ARG A 162 0.24 -15.86 -8.03
CA ARG A 162 0.17 -16.84 -9.12
C ARG A 162 1.29 -17.87 -9.00
N PRO A 163 1.11 -18.97 -8.24
CA PRO A 163 2.14 -20.00 -8.08
C PRO A 163 2.60 -20.66 -9.39
N ASP A 164 1.78 -20.59 -10.44
CA ASP A 164 2.09 -21.05 -11.80
C ASP A 164 3.05 -20.14 -12.56
N ARG A 165 3.45 -18.99 -11.98
CA ARG A 165 4.37 -18.01 -12.55
C ARG A 165 5.61 -17.78 -11.66
N PRO A 166 6.49 -18.77 -11.52
CA PRO A 166 7.75 -18.64 -10.77
C PRO A 166 8.66 -17.55 -11.34
N LEU A 167 9.28 -16.71 -10.49
CA LEU A 167 10.17 -15.62 -10.93
C LEU A 167 11.66 -15.93 -10.81
N GLN A 168 12.05 -17.17 -10.52
CA GLN A 168 13.46 -17.53 -10.31
C GLN A 168 14.31 -17.30 -11.57
N PHE A 169 13.72 -17.44 -12.77
CA PHE A 169 14.38 -17.12 -14.03
C PHE A 169 14.72 -15.62 -14.17
N CYS A 170 13.99 -14.76 -13.44
CA CYS A 170 14.20 -13.32 -13.35
C CYS A 170 15.03 -12.92 -12.12
N GLY A 171 15.63 -13.88 -11.41
CA GLY A 171 16.42 -13.59 -10.20
C GLY A 171 15.59 -13.22 -8.98
N LEU A 172 14.31 -13.60 -8.91
CA LEU A 172 13.44 -13.36 -7.76
C LEU A 172 12.92 -14.70 -7.20
N LEU A 173 12.80 -14.85 -5.88
CA LEU A 173 12.49 -16.16 -5.27
C LEU A 173 11.01 -16.52 -5.32
N GLY A 174 10.14 -15.53 -5.43
CA GLY A 174 8.70 -15.69 -5.38
C GLY A 174 8.06 -15.86 -6.76
N PHE A 175 6.84 -15.31 -6.90
CA PHE A 175 5.96 -15.57 -8.03
C PHE A 175 5.32 -14.29 -8.56
N GLY A 176 4.82 -14.37 -9.80
CA GLY A 176 3.95 -13.36 -10.39
C GLY A 176 2.63 -13.22 -9.64
N SER A 177 1.83 -12.22 -10.02
CA SER A 177 0.58 -11.88 -9.34
C SER A 177 -0.52 -11.51 -10.33
N THR A 178 -1.77 -11.61 -9.87
CA THR A 178 -2.91 -10.97 -10.51
C THR A 178 -3.31 -9.78 -9.67
N ILE A 179 -3.40 -8.58 -10.26
CA ILE A 179 -4.01 -7.42 -9.62
C ILE A 179 -5.40 -7.25 -10.21
N THR A 180 -6.40 -7.48 -9.39
CA THR A 180 -7.82 -7.31 -9.72
C THR A 180 -8.31 -5.97 -9.22
N THR A 181 -8.99 -5.20 -10.08
CA THR A 181 -9.63 -3.93 -9.75
C THR A 181 -11.15 -4.08 -9.85
N SER A 182 -11.89 -3.49 -8.91
CA SER A 182 -13.36 -3.40 -8.99
C SER A 182 -13.80 -2.64 -10.24
N ARG A 183 -14.66 -3.27 -11.06
CA ARG A 183 -15.31 -2.65 -12.22
C ARG A 183 -16.05 -1.37 -11.84
N GLU A 184 -16.64 -1.33 -10.66
CA GLU A 184 -17.41 -0.19 -10.16
C GLU A 184 -16.50 1.04 -9.96
N LEU A 185 -15.26 0.87 -9.48
CA LEU A 185 -14.30 1.97 -9.38
C LEU A 185 -13.91 2.50 -10.77
N VAL A 186 -13.63 1.61 -11.72
CA VAL A 186 -13.33 1.97 -13.11
C VAL A 186 -14.50 2.77 -13.70
N GLN A 187 -15.72 2.28 -13.56
CA GLN A 187 -16.93 2.95 -14.04
C GLN A 187 -17.18 4.31 -13.39
N GLN A 188 -16.82 4.49 -12.10
CA GLN A 188 -16.93 5.78 -11.44
C GLN A 188 -15.99 6.82 -12.07
N VAL A 189 -14.75 6.44 -12.40
CA VAL A 189 -13.81 7.30 -13.12
C VAL A 189 -14.37 7.67 -14.49
N GLU A 190 -14.80 6.71 -15.28
CA GLU A 190 -15.35 6.96 -16.61
C GLU A 190 -16.63 7.82 -16.57
N ALA A 191 -17.54 7.54 -15.63
CA ALA A 191 -18.79 8.28 -15.48
C ALA A 191 -18.52 9.73 -15.06
N SER A 192 -17.59 9.96 -14.14
CA SER A 192 -17.21 11.31 -13.71
C SER A 192 -16.59 12.12 -14.85
N ALA A 193 -15.76 11.50 -15.69
CA ALA A 193 -15.22 12.13 -16.89
C ALA A 193 -16.33 12.54 -17.88
N ARG A 194 -17.33 11.68 -18.11
CA ARG A 194 -18.48 11.97 -18.99
C ARG A 194 -19.34 13.13 -18.48
N THR A 195 -19.46 13.30 -17.16
CA THR A 195 -20.24 14.40 -16.57
C THR A 195 -19.55 15.77 -16.63
N GLY A 196 -18.24 15.81 -16.94
CA GLY A 196 -17.46 17.05 -16.96
C GLY A 196 -17.14 17.62 -15.57
N ASP A 197 -17.42 16.88 -14.49
CA ASP A 197 -17.06 17.25 -13.13
C ASP A 197 -15.59 16.90 -12.88
N SER A 198 -14.71 17.87 -13.13
CA SER A 198 -13.25 17.69 -13.02
C SER A 198 -12.81 17.28 -11.62
N ARG A 199 -13.44 17.82 -10.57
CA ARG A 199 -13.10 17.53 -9.18
C ARG A 199 -13.47 16.10 -8.83
N LYS A 200 -14.66 15.64 -9.24
CA LYS A 200 -15.08 14.25 -9.07
C LYS A 200 -14.18 13.30 -9.87
N HIS A 201 -13.83 13.66 -11.10
CA HIS A 201 -12.93 12.85 -11.93
C HIS A 201 -11.53 12.71 -11.34
N GLN A 202 -10.97 13.80 -10.82
CA GLN A 202 -9.70 13.78 -10.09
C GLN A 202 -9.79 12.93 -8.83
N TRP A 203 -10.87 13.04 -8.05
CA TRP A 203 -11.05 12.22 -6.84
C TRP A 203 -11.11 10.73 -7.16
N CYS A 204 -12.00 10.31 -8.07
CA CYS A 204 -12.11 8.92 -8.48
C CYS A 204 -10.79 8.40 -9.10
N SER A 205 -10.07 9.25 -9.83
CA SER A 205 -8.76 8.89 -10.39
C SER A 205 -7.68 8.73 -9.31
N PHE A 206 -7.70 9.58 -8.27
CA PHE A 206 -6.78 9.50 -7.14
C PHE A 206 -7.01 8.23 -6.32
N ASP A 207 -8.28 7.93 -6.06
CA ASP A 207 -8.72 6.73 -5.37
C ASP A 207 -8.21 5.47 -6.09
N LEU A 208 -8.55 5.33 -7.38
CA LEU A 208 -8.10 4.22 -8.21
C LEU A 208 -6.56 4.10 -8.30
N ALA A 209 -5.86 5.22 -8.41
CA ALA A 209 -4.39 5.22 -8.43
C ALA A 209 -3.77 4.74 -7.11
N THR A 210 -4.42 5.06 -5.99
CA THR A 210 -4.00 4.63 -4.65
C THR A 210 -4.25 3.13 -4.49
N THR A 211 -5.41 2.62 -4.93
CA THR A 211 -5.71 1.18 -4.97
C THR A 211 -4.66 0.41 -5.77
N TRP A 212 -4.28 0.88 -6.96
CA TRP A 212 -3.25 0.19 -7.75
C TRP A 212 -1.86 0.20 -7.09
N LEU A 213 -1.50 1.27 -6.38
CA LEU A 213 -0.26 1.32 -5.60
C LEU A 213 -0.30 0.31 -4.46
N HIS A 214 -1.43 0.22 -3.76
CA HIS A 214 -1.67 -0.73 -2.69
C HIS A 214 -1.44 -2.17 -3.19
N GLU A 215 -2.16 -2.57 -4.24
CA GLU A 215 -2.06 -3.93 -4.77
C GLU A 215 -0.70 -4.24 -5.40
N LEU A 216 -0.04 -3.25 -6.00
CA LEU A 216 1.33 -3.41 -6.48
C LEU A 216 2.28 -3.77 -5.33
N SER A 217 2.05 -3.23 -4.13
CA SER A 217 2.91 -3.48 -2.97
C SER A 217 2.87 -4.96 -2.58
N HIS A 218 1.68 -5.56 -2.58
CA HIS A 218 1.50 -7.01 -2.41
C HIS A 218 2.11 -7.81 -3.56
N ALA A 219 2.02 -7.33 -4.80
CA ALA A 219 2.64 -8.01 -5.94
C ALA A 219 4.18 -8.04 -5.85
N VAL A 220 4.80 -6.97 -5.32
CA VAL A 220 6.26 -6.94 -5.07
C VAL A 220 6.62 -7.89 -3.93
N GLU A 221 5.81 -7.96 -2.88
CA GLU A 221 5.98 -8.92 -1.78
C GLU A 221 5.95 -10.37 -2.28
N HIS A 222 4.90 -10.73 -3.03
CA HIS A 222 4.75 -12.03 -3.68
C HIS A 222 5.94 -12.40 -4.57
N ALA A 223 6.57 -11.40 -5.19
CA ALA A 223 7.70 -11.63 -6.08
C ALA A 223 8.99 -11.96 -5.33
N VAL A 224 9.20 -11.45 -4.11
CA VAL A 224 10.48 -11.56 -3.40
C VAL A 224 10.53 -12.71 -2.40
N LEU A 225 9.38 -13.15 -1.88
CA LEU A 225 9.32 -14.20 -0.86
C LEU A 225 9.12 -15.60 -1.48
N PRO A 226 9.82 -16.63 -0.97
CA PRO A 226 9.76 -18.00 -1.51
C PRO A 226 8.48 -18.79 -1.14
N GLY A 227 7.52 -18.17 -0.46
CA GLY A 227 6.29 -18.81 0.00
C GLY A 227 5.23 -18.93 -1.11
N VAL A 228 4.42 -20.00 -1.05
CA VAL A 228 3.21 -20.17 -1.87
C VAL A 228 1.92 -19.75 -1.13
N GLY A 229 2.06 -18.99 -0.05
CA GLY A 229 0.98 -18.68 0.88
C GLY A 229 1.09 -17.29 1.49
N TRP A 230 0.24 -17.05 2.48
CA TRP A 230 0.13 -15.80 3.22
C TRP A 230 1.23 -15.73 4.28
N ASP A 231 2.40 -15.21 3.91
CA ASP A 231 3.43 -14.83 4.88
C ASP A 231 3.09 -13.44 5.45
N ASP A 232 3.44 -13.15 6.71
CA ASP A 232 3.23 -11.81 7.27
C ASP A 232 4.48 -10.96 7.03
N VAL A 233 4.31 -9.75 6.50
CA VAL A 233 5.45 -8.91 6.09
C VAL A 233 5.43 -7.56 6.77
N PHE A 234 6.56 -7.21 7.38
CA PHE A 234 6.78 -5.93 8.05
C PHE A 234 7.82 -5.10 7.30
N LEU A 235 7.44 -3.90 6.86
CA LEU A 235 8.32 -2.93 6.21
C LEU A 235 9.12 -2.13 7.25
N GLY A 236 10.21 -2.71 7.72
CA GLY A 236 11.06 -2.11 8.76
C GLY A 236 10.70 -2.59 10.17
N PRO A 237 11.63 -2.47 11.13
CA PRO A 237 11.39 -2.84 12.53
C PRO A 237 10.35 -1.93 13.21
N GLY A 238 10.12 -0.74 12.65
CA GLY A 238 9.10 0.21 13.13
C GLY A 238 7.70 -0.01 12.55
N ALA A 239 7.52 -0.94 11.59
CA ALA A 239 6.21 -1.23 11.04
C ALA A 239 5.28 -1.78 12.11
N LYS A 240 4.08 -1.21 12.18
CA LYS A 240 3.09 -1.54 13.20
C LYS A 240 2.10 -2.58 12.74
N THR A 241 2.07 -2.88 11.44
CA THR A 241 1.14 -3.84 10.85
C THR A 241 1.86 -4.70 9.80
N SER A 242 1.22 -5.82 9.47
CA SER A 242 1.65 -6.75 8.40
C SER A 242 1.02 -6.43 7.04
N GLU A 243 0.28 -5.32 6.93
CA GLU A 243 -0.38 -4.92 5.68
C GLU A 243 0.55 -4.03 4.86
N THR A 244 1.29 -4.64 3.93
CA THR A 244 2.32 -3.96 3.14
C THR A 244 1.75 -2.81 2.29
N GLY A 245 0.55 -2.95 1.74
CA GLY A 245 -0.10 -1.94 0.90
C GLY A 245 -0.40 -0.66 1.66
N PHE A 246 -1.01 -0.75 2.84
CA PHE A 246 -1.30 0.40 3.68
C PHE A 246 -0.06 1.01 4.33
N GLU A 247 0.97 0.21 4.64
CA GLU A 247 2.27 0.74 5.06
C GLU A 247 2.90 1.58 3.93
N VAL A 248 2.81 1.13 2.67
CA VAL A 248 3.26 1.91 1.50
C VAL A 248 2.43 3.18 1.34
N GLU A 249 1.10 3.13 1.42
CA GLU A 249 0.24 4.32 1.37
C GLU A 249 0.59 5.32 2.49
N GLY A 250 0.72 4.84 3.74
CA GLY A 250 1.04 5.66 4.90
C GLY A 250 2.39 6.36 4.76
N ARG A 251 3.38 5.69 4.17
CA ARG A 251 4.71 6.25 3.90
C ARG A 251 4.69 7.20 2.69
N VAL A 252 4.06 6.84 1.59
CA VAL A 252 4.07 7.68 0.37
C VAL A 252 3.19 8.92 0.54
N LEU A 253 1.95 8.72 1.01
CA LEU A 253 0.88 9.74 1.03
C LEU A 253 0.67 10.36 2.42
N GLY A 254 1.26 9.77 3.47
CA GLY A 254 1.14 10.27 4.84
C GLY A 254 -0.08 9.78 5.63
N GLY A 255 -0.85 8.86 5.04
CA GLY A 255 -2.07 8.29 5.59
C GLY A 255 -2.98 7.71 4.50
N ARG A 256 -4.21 7.33 4.89
CA ARG A 256 -5.22 6.73 4.01
C ARG A 256 -6.34 7.74 3.72
N PHE A 257 -6.62 8.01 2.45
CA PHE A 257 -7.49 9.13 2.04
C PHE A 257 -8.97 8.73 1.86
N ASN A 258 -9.32 7.45 1.98
CA ASN A 258 -10.67 6.94 1.70
C ASN A 258 -11.54 6.81 2.94
N VAL A 259 -12.16 7.90 3.42
CA VAL A 259 -13.17 7.71 4.47
C VAL A 259 -14.24 8.80 4.62
N ARG A 260 -15.49 8.41 4.31
CA ARG A 260 -16.59 8.65 5.23
C ARG A 260 -17.61 7.50 5.15
N ASN A 261 -17.80 6.75 6.24
CA ASN A 261 -18.96 5.88 6.48
C ASN A 261 -19.49 5.12 5.23
N GLY A 262 -18.66 4.31 4.59
CA GLY A 262 -19.10 3.41 3.51
C GLY A 262 -19.49 4.08 2.19
N ASN A 263 -19.26 5.38 2.03
CA ASN A 263 -19.32 6.07 0.75
C ASN A 263 -17.96 6.72 0.48
N VAL A 264 -17.43 6.52 -0.74
CA VAL A 264 -16.28 7.26 -1.28
C VAL A 264 -16.63 8.75 -1.20
N GLY A 265 -16.20 9.38 -0.11
CA GLY A 265 -16.66 10.70 0.29
C GLY A 265 -16.00 11.72 -0.60
N LEU A 266 -16.70 12.14 -1.65
CA LEU A 266 -16.26 13.24 -2.50
C LEU A 266 -15.81 14.41 -1.62
N PRO A 267 -14.77 15.13 -2.04
CA PRO A 267 -14.33 16.34 -1.37
C PRO A 267 -15.54 17.22 -1.04
N ARG A 268 -15.67 17.69 0.22
CA ARG A 268 -16.84 18.46 0.65
C ARG A 268 -17.08 19.62 -0.32
N ALA A 269 -18.28 19.66 -0.91
CA ALA A 269 -18.63 20.60 -1.97
C ALA A 269 -18.56 22.05 -1.47
N ASP A 270 -18.91 22.26 -0.19
CA ASP A 270 -18.95 23.53 0.53
C ASP A 270 -17.57 24.00 1.01
N THR A 271 -16.70 23.09 1.46
CA THR A 271 -15.44 23.49 2.13
C THR A 271 -14.17 23.20 1.36
N GLY A 272 -14.20 22.40 0.29
CA GLY A 272 -12.95 22.08 -0.41
C GLY A 272 -12.13 20.99 0.28
N GLU A 273 -12.70 20.20 1.19
CA GLU A 273 -11.88 19.40 2.12
C GLU A 273 -12.05 17.90 1.96
N VAL A 274 -10.94 17.21 2.18
CA VAL A 274 -10.88 15.75 2.26
C VAL A 274 -10.26 15.33 3.58
N TRP A 275 -10.55 14.10 3.99
CA TRP A 275 -10.11 13.53 5.26
C TRP A 275 -9.10 12.43 5.02
N MET A 276 -8.01 12.45 5.78
CA MET A 276 -6.96 11.44 5.70
C MET A 276 -6.81 10.77 7.07
N ARG A 277 -6.94 9.45 7.13
CA ARG A 277 -6.63 8.67 8.33
C ARG A 277 -5.13 8.52 8.52
N GLU A 278 -4.69 8.58 9.76
CA GLU A 278 -3.34 8.12 10.11
C GLU A 278 -3.27 6.60 9.97
N TRP A 279 -2.19 6.09 9.37
CA TRP A 279 -1.89 4.66 9.39
C TRP A 279 -0.88 4.35 10.52
N PRO A 280 -1.05 3.27 11.30
CA PRO A 280 -2.21 2.37 11.31
C PRO A 280 -3.48 2.97 11.91
N ASP A 281 -4.64 2.60 11.36
CA ASP A 281 -5.94 2.96 11.92
C ASP A 281 -6.73 1.76 12.45
N LEU A 282 -7.35 1.96 13.61
CA LEU A 282 -8.07 0.89 14.31
C LEU A 282 -9.33 0.45 13.57
N MET A 283 -9.98 1.32 12.81
CA MET A 283 -11.17 0.90 12.08
C MET A 283 -10.82 -0.19 11.08
N THR A 284 -9.76 0.00 10.30
CA THR A 284 -9.34 -1.03 9.35
C THR A 284 -8.66 -2.22 9.99
N ILE A 285 -7.89 -2.06 11.06
CA ILE A 285 -7.41 -3.23 11.82
C ILE A 285 -8.58 -4.13 12.24
N HIS A 286 -9.66 -3.52 12.75
CA HIS A 286 -10.83 -4.26 13.19
C HIS A 286 -11.69 -4.80 12.05
N GLU A 287 -11.74 -4.12 10.91
CA GLU A 287 -12.36 -4.66 9.69
C GLU A 287 -11.68 -5.99 9.30
N TYR A 288 -10.34 -6.03 9.27
CA TYR A 288 -9.60 -7.26 8.99
C TYR A 288 -9.89 -8.35 10.02
N TRP A 289 -9.86 -8.04 11.32
CA TRP A 289 -10.13 -9.04 12.36
C TRP A 289 -11.57 -9.56 12.37
N ASN A 290 -12.54 -8.77 11.94
CA ASN A 290 -13.94 -9.20 11.87
C ASN A 290 -14.25 -10.08 10.65
N ASP A 291 -13.47 -9.94 9.58
CA ASP A 291 -13.62 -10.68 8.33
C ASP A 291 -12.80 -11.99 8.32
N ASP A 292 -12.31 -12.43 9.48
CA ASP A 292 -11.38 -13.55 9.64
C ASP A 292 -10.10 -13.40 8.77
N ASN A 293 -9.80 -12.17 8.32
CA ASN A 293 -8.56 -11.86 7.64
C ASN A 293 -7.43 -11.77 8.66
N ARG A 294 -6.31 -12.41 8.32
CA ARG A 294 -5.10 -12.39 9.14
C ARG A 294 -4.42 -11.03 8.97
N LEU A 295 -4.51 -10.19 9.99
CA LEU A 295 -3.70 -8.97 10.13
C LEU A 295 -3.03 -8.98 11.50
N ILE A 296 -1.70 -8.99 11.52
CA ILE A 296 -0.93 -8.77 12.75
C ILE A 296 -0.74 -7.27 12.96
N ALA A 297 -1.13 -6.78 14.14
CA ALA A 297 -0.88 -5.43 14.60
C ALA A 297 0.04 -5.44 15.84
N ARG A 298 1.21 -4.80 15.73
CA ARG A 298 2.21 -4.61 16.79
C ARG A 298 1.96 -3.30 17.55
N LEU A 299 0.73 -3.13 18.04
CA LEU A 299 0.30 -1.95 18.80
C LEU A 299 0.12 -2.31 20.28
N PRO A 300 0.40 -1.39 21.23
CA PRO A 300 0.06 -1.58 22.63
C PRO A 300 -1.44 -1.89 22.79
N ALA A 301 -1.81 -2.75 23.75
CA ALA A 301 -3.22 -3.07 24.03
C ALA A 301 -4.06 -1.81 24.29
N THR A 302 -3.48 -0.83 25.00
CA THR A 302 -4.10 0.47 25.24
C THR A 302 -4.39 1.27 23.97
N GLU A 303 -3.64 1.06 22.88
CA GLU A 303 -3.94 1.66 21.59
C GLU A 303 -5.01 0.88 20.83
N LEU A 304 -4.98 -0.45 20.87
CA LEU A 304 -5.96 -1.32 20.21
C LEU A 304 -7.38 -1.21 20.80
N GLU A 305 -7.47 -0.94 22.10
CA GLU A 305 -8.73 -0.73 22.81
C GLU A 305 -9.31 0.68 22.65
N ARG A 306 -8.60 1.60 21.96
CA ARG A 306 -9.11 2.95 21.74
C ARG A 306 -10.39 2.90 20.91
N LEU A 307 -11.31 3.78 21.29
CA LEU A 307 -12.60 3.92 20.64
C LEU A 307 -12.56 4.86 19.44
N TRP A 308 -11.44 5.54 19.15
CA TRP A 308 -11.33 6.46 18.01
C TRP A 308 -10.24 6.09 17.02
N VAL A 309 -10.39 6.66 15.83
CA VAL A 309 -9.40 6.72 14.77
C VAL A 309 -9.00 8.17 14.55
N LYS A 310 -7.70 8.40 14.41
CA LYS A 310 -7.14 9.70 14.04
C LYS A 310 -7.41 10.00 12.58
N GLN A 311 -8.05 11.13 12.31
CA GLN A 311 -8.23 11.68 10.96
C GLN A 311 -7.70 13.10 10.89
N TRP A 312 -7.15 13.46 9.75
CA TRP A 312 -6.60 14.76 9.45
C TRP A 312 -7.46 15.41 8.39
N ARG A 313 -7.90 16.64 8.66
CA ARG A 313 -8.49 17.51 7.65
C ARG A 313 -7.37 18.07 6.78
N ILE A 314 -7.48 17.84 5.49
CA ILE A 314 -6.49 18.31 4.51
C ILE A 314 -7.17 19.08 3.39
N ASP A 315 -6.42 20.04 2.84
CA ASP A 315 -6.88 20.91 1.77
C ASP A 315 -6.91 20.11 0.44
N TRP A 316 -8.06 20.07 -0.24
CA TRP A 316 -8.18 19.39 -1.54
C TRP A 316 -7.15 19.88 -2.56
N ARG A 317 -6.74 21.16 -2.47
CA ARG A 317 -5.72 21.73 -3.35
C ARG A 317 -4.41 20.94 -3.35
N PHE A 318 -4.11 20.21 -2.28
CA PHE A 318 -2.96 19.32 -2.25
C PHE A 318 -3.08 18.17 -3.26
N VAL A 319 -4.24 17.50 -3.27
CA VAL A 319 -4.53 16.40 -4.19
C VAL A 319 -4.72 16.90 -5.61
N GLU A 320 -5.44 18.03 -5.79
CA GLU A 320 -5.65 18.66 -7.10
C GLU A 320 -4.32 18.93 -7.83
N LYS A 321 -3.33 19.47 -7.11
CA LYS A 321 -2.00 19.75 -7.67
C LYS A 321 -1.27 18.48 -8.13
N MET A 322 -1.56 17.31 -7.59
CA MET A 322 -0.95 16.05 -8.05
C MET A 322 -1.35 15.69 -9.49
N PHE A 323 -2.37 16.31 -10.06
CA PHE A 323 -2.73 16.14 -11.46
C PHE A 323 -1.97 17.09 -12.40
N GLU A 324 -1.18 18.03 -11.86
CA GLU A 324 -0.39 18.98 -12.63
C GLU A 324 1.07 18.51 -12.80
N ASP A 325 1.60 18.52 -14.02
CA ASP A 325 3.01 18.18 -14.31
C ASP A 325 3.99 19.03 -13.50
N GLN A 326 3.64 20.30 -13.29
CA GLN A 326 4.47 21.26 -12.57
C GLN A 326 4.67 20.86 -11.11
N PHE A 327 3.67 20.23 -10.48
CA PHE A 327 3.79 19.73 -9.11
C PHE A 327 4.91 18.68 -9.03
N TRP A 328 4.90 17.71 -9.95
CA TRP A 328 5.90 16.65 -10.00
C TRP A 328 7.28 17.17 -10.37
N GLN A 329 7.38 18.12 -11.31
CA GLN A 329 8.66 18.77 -11.66
C GLN A 329 9.26 19.56 -10.49
N LYS A 330 8.43 20.26 -9.70
CA LYS A 330 8.87 21.00 -8.51
C LYS A 330 9.24 20.07 -7.37
N HIS A 331 8.47 19.00 -7.13
CA HIS A 331 8.80 17.97 -6.14
C HIS A 331 10.06 17.19 -6.49
N LEU A 332 10.32 16.92 -7.78
CA LEU A 332 11.59 16.35 -8.25
C LEU A 332 12.81 17.21 -7.87
N LYS A 333 12.68 18.54 -7.88
CA LYS A 333 13.73 19.47 -7.43
C LYS A 333 13.83 19.58 -5.91
N ALA A 334 12.71 19.46 -5.20
CA ALA A 334 12.65 19.52 -3.73
C ALA A 334 13.02 18.19 -3.02
N ARG A 335 13.10 17.06 -3.75
CA ARG A 335 13.55 15.73 -3.27
C ARG A 335 14.89 15.76 -2.52
N LEU A 336 15.69 16.83 -2.67
CA LEU A 336 16.94 17.03 -1.93
C LEU A 336 16.76 17.38 -0.44
N ARG A 337 15.54 17.61 0.08
CA ARG A 337 15.40 18.06 1.49
C ARG A 337 14.50 17.28 2.44
N GLN A 338 13.43 16.57 2.04
CA GLN A 338 12.57 15.81 3.00
C GLN A 338 11.40 15.07 2.29
N GLY A 339 11.69 14.23 1.30
CA GLY A 339 10.69 13.68 0.39
C GLY A 339 9.66 12.74 1.02
N MET A 340 8.41 13.20 1.18
CA MET A 340 7.17 12.40 1.25
C MET A 340 6.01 13.26 0.70
N LEU A 341 5.00 12.68 0.02
CA LEU A 341 3.83 13.38 -0.51
C LEU A 341 2.83 13.67 0.61
N ARG A 342 3.28 14.36 1.66
CA ARG A 342 2.49 14.59 2.87
C ARG A 342 1.77 15.95 2.81
N PRO A 343 0.43 15.98 2.91
CA PRO A 343 -0.30 17.22 3.04
C PRO A 343 -0.01 17.91 4.38
N GLU A 344 -0.10 19.24 4.42
CA GLU A 344 -0.19 19.98 5.68
C GLU A 344 -1.47 19.57 6.42
N ARG A 345 -1.30 19.13 7.67
CA ARG A 345 -2.38 18.68 8.55
C ARG A 345 -2.93 19.90 9.29
N ARG A 346 -4.16 20.33 8.98
CA ARG A 346 -4.73 21.57 9.53
C ARG A 346 -5.55 21.39 10.80
N ALA A 347 -6.13 20.20 11.00
CA ALA A 347 -6.86 19.83 12.20
C ALA A 347 -6.94 18.30 12.30
N ASP A 348 -6.86 17.77 13.51
CA ASP A 348 -7.19 16.40 13.86
C ASP A 348 -8.67 16.29 14.25
N LEU A 349 -9.35 15.29 13.69
CA LEU A 349 -10.65 14.84 14.16
C LEU A 349 -10.51 13.36 14.55
N HIS A 350 -10.80 13.06 15.80
CA HIS A 350 -10.90 11.69 16.27
C HIS A 350 -12.32 11.18 16.01
N ILE A 351 -12.47 10.33 15.00
CA ILE A 351 -13.74 9.70 14.63
C ILE A 351 -13.89 8.42 15.44
N LEU A 352 -15.06 8.22 16.04
CA LEU A 352 -15.37 7.00 16.77
C LEU A 352 -15.40 5.79 15.84
N ARG A 353 -14.73 4.74 16.29
CA ARG A 353 -14.54 3.46 15.62
C ARG A 353 -15.84 2.70 15.40
N LYS A 354 -16.89 2.99 16.16
CA LYS A 354 -18.20 2.32 16.06
C LYS A 354 -19.27 3.33 15.64
N THR A 355 -20.14 2.91 14.72
CA THR A 355 -21.38 3.64 14.35
C THR A 355 -22.45 3.56 15.44
N THR A 356 -22.28 2.64 16.39
CA THR A 356 -23.16 2.46 17.55
C THR A 356 -22.33 2.36 18.82
N LEU A 357 -22.66 3.19 19.81
CA LEU A 357 -21.98 3.21 21.12
C LEU A 357 -23.00 3.02 22.24
N THR A 358 -22.56 2.43 23.34
CA THR A 358 -23.25 2.55 24.63
C THR A 358 -23.15 3.99 25.14
N VAL A 359 -24.01 4.37 26.08
CA VAL A 359 -23.93 5.69 26.74
C VAL A 359 -22.58 5.88 27.42
N ALA A 360 -22.04 4.84 28.06
CA ALA A 360 -20.74 4.87 28.72
C ALA A 360 -19.58 5.05 27.72
N GLU A 361 -19.60 4.35 26.58
CA GLU A 361 -18.58 4.53 25.53
C GLU A 361 -18.66 5.93 24.90
N LYS A 362 -19.87 6.48 24.74
CA LYS A 362 -20.09 7.84 24.22
C LYS A 362 -19.49 8.90 25.15
N GLU A 363 -19.71 8.76 26.46
CA GLU A 363 -19.14 9.68 27.46
C GLU A 363 -17.62 9.51 27.58
N LYS A 364 -17.12 8.27 27.56
CA LYS A 364 -15.67 8.00 27.56
C LYS A 364 -15.00 8.67 26.35
N ALA A 365 -15.55 8.49 25.16
CA ALA A 365 -15.04 9.10 23.93
C ALA A 365 -15.06 10.64 24.00
N ARG A 366 -16.10 11.23 24.58
CA ARG A 366 -16.20 12.69 24.78
C ARG A 366 -15.12 13.21 25.71
N GLN A 367 -14.95 12.60 26.89
CA GLN A 367 -13.99 13.01 27.91
C GLN A 367 -12.56 12.95 27.39
N GLU A 368 -12.22 11.84 26.76
CA GLU A 368 -10.91 11.66 26.18
C GLU A 368 -10.66 12.61 24.98
N SER A 369 -11.70 12.96 24.20
CA SER A 369 -11.57 13.97 23.14
C SER A 369 -11.25 15.36 23.72
N LEU A 370 -11.95 15.77 24.78
CA LEU A 370 -11.64 17.03 25.46
C LEU A 370 -10.21 17.05 26.03
N ALA A 371 -9.75 15.92 26.58
CA ALA A 371 -8.38 15.78 27.10
C ALA A 371 -7.29 15.93 26.02
N ASN A 372 -7.62 15.66 24.75
CA ASN A 372 -6.71 15.84 23.62
C ASN A 372 -6.81 17.23 22.97
N GLY A 373 -7.58 18.17 23.55
CA GLY A 373 -7.63 19.57 23.12
C GLY A 373 -8.71 19.91 22.10
N TYR A 374 -9.68 19.01 21.86
CA TYR A 374 -10.75 19.27 20.89
C TYR A 374 -11.82 20.25 21.39
N VAL A 375 -12.44 20.94 20.44
CA VAL A 375 -13.55 21.85 20.70
C VAL A 375 -14.81 21.03 21.00
N ALA A 376 -15.36 21.21 22.21
CA ALA A 376 -16.53 20.47 22.69
C ALA A 376 -17.70 20.43 21.69
N ARG A 377 -17.97 21.55 21.00
CA ARG A 377 -19.05 21.66 20.02
C ARG A 377 -18.91 20.67 18.86
N GLU A 378 -17.72 20.53 18.30
CA GLU A 378 -17.47 19.65 17.15
C GLU A 378 -17.55 18.17 17.54
N ILE A 379 -17.09 17.86 18.76
CA ILE A 379 -17.24 16.53 19.38
C ILE A 379 -18.72 16.22 19.57
N ASP A 380 -19.48 17.14 20.15
CA ASP A 380 -20.90 16.94 20.46
C ASP A 380 -21.75 16.79 19.18
N GLU A 381 -21.48 17.59 18.13
CA GLU A 381 -22.10 17.44 16.81
C GLU A 381 -21.79 16.08 16.16
N TYR A 382 -20.54 15.62 16.26
CA TYR A 382 -20.14 14.32 15.73
C TYR A 382 -20.81 13.18 16.52
N LEU A 383 -20.80 13.24 17.85
CA LEU A 383 -21.41 12.27 18.76
C LEU A 383 -22.94 12.20 18.65
N ALA A 384 -23.61 13.31 18.32
CA ALA A 384 -25.06 13.37 18.12
C ALA A 384 -25.51 12.54 16.90
N ASN A 385 -24.63 12.35 15.91
CA ASN A 385 -24.93 11.63 14.68
C ASN A 385 -24.68 10.11 14.76
N LEU A 386 -24.31 9.59 15.94
CA LEU A 386 -24.07 8.15 16.16
C LEU A 386 -25.28 7.50 16.83
N ASN A 387 -25.59 6.27 16.42
CA ASN A 387 -26.64 5.48 17.08
C ASN A 387 -26.22 5.13 18.50
N VAL A 388 -27.13 5.21 19.48
CA VAL A 388 -26.85 4.85 20.88
C VAL A 388 -27.69 3.63 21.24
N ARG A 389 -27.06 2.56 21.75
CA ARG A 389 -27.78 1.43 22.35
C ARG A 389 -27.90 1.62 23.87
N PRO A 390 -29.06 1.34 24.48
CA PRO A 390 -29.15 1.22 25.93
C PRO A 390 -28.28 0.05 26.39
N ASN A 391 -27.74 0.17 27.61
CA ASN A 391 -26.75 -0.74 28.19
C ASN A 391 -27.19 -2.20 28.21
#